data_AF-A0A8T3NHE6-F1
#
_entry.id   AF-A0A8T3NHE6-F1
#
_cell.length_a   1.000
_cell.length_b   1.000
_cell.length_c   1.000
_cell.angle_alpha   90.00
_cell.angle_beta   90.00
_cell.angle_gamma   90.00
#
_symmetry.space_group_name_H-M   'P 1'
#
loop_
_entity.id
_entity.type
_entity.pdbx_description
1 polymer ?
#
loop_
_entity_poly.entity_id
_entity_poly.type
_entity_poly.pdbx_seq_one_letter_code
_entity_poly.pdbx_strand_id
1 'polypeptide(L)'
;MVDAVVLAAGSSTRMGRPKLLLALDGRGLVRRVVDETLASRVRQTLVVTGAHREAVEAELAGLPVRLVYNPDHTRGMSTSLRAGLDALPPDAEAVVVLLADQPLVDRSIVDALIAERERTGATIVRPSYGGQPGNPVLWDRSLYGELRAQDGDRGGRELLRLRAGETAHVEIADRRAGQDVDTPAEYQALVDALAHAASDHGHVDAGASFCPRCGGRLEARIVQDRSRPVCVACDSVFWIDPKVAVAVLIPWHGGVLLGRRAIDPGMGLWSFPSGYVDRGEMLEAAARREVFEETGLDVDITGLVGAYSTAGHPVILVVYAGEPRLGAGAPPDPRPGPEMSELTAFAVDRLPPMAFDHDDRILDDWLALRRRQAVGG
;
A
#
# COMPACT_ATOMS: atom_id res chain seq x y z
N MET A 1 5.32 11.54 -29.74
CA MET A 1 5.21 11.70 -28.27
C MET A 1 4.03 10.91 -27.72
N VAL A 2 4.11 10.45 -26.47
CA VAL A 2 3.06 9.65 -25.82
C VAL A 2 2.24 10.53 -24.86
N ASP A 3 0.92 10.47 -24.97
CA ASP A 3 -0.03 11.17 -24.08
C ASP A 3 -0.78 10.16 -23.20
N ALA A 4 -1.47 10.62 -22.16
CA ALA A 4 -2.32 9.78 -21.32
C ALA A 4 -3.79 10.17 -21.40
N VAL A 5 -4.67 9.17 -21.37
CA VAL A 5 -6.11 9.32 -21.19
C VAL A 5 -6.53 8.50 -19.97
N VAL A 6 -6.98 9.17 -18.92
CA VAL A 6 -7.53 8.55 -17.71
C VAL A 6 -9.05 8.53 -17.82
N LEU A 7 -9.64 7.33 -17.82
CA LEU A 7 -11.09 7.16 -17.88
C LEU A 7 -11.69 7.23 -16.47
N ALA A 8 -12.41 8.31 -16.18
CA ALA A 8 -13.01 8.65 -14.88
C ALA A 8 -14.52 8.91 -14.97
N ALA A 9 -15.20 8.31 -15.95
CA ALA A 9 -16.61 8.59 -16.26
C ALA A 9 -17.62 7.59 -15.65
N GLY A 10 -17.17 6.62 -14.86
CA GLY A 10 -17.97 5.52 -14.32
C GLY A 10 -19.03 5.94 -13.28
N SER A 11 -20.16 5.22 -13.27
CA SER A 11 -21.36 5.52 -12.45
C SER A 11 -21.37 4.92 -11.04
N SER A 12 -20.38 4.10 -10.67
CA SER A 12 -20.21 3.55 -9.31
C SER A 12 -21.44 2.81 -8.72
N THR A 13 -22.30 2.22 -9.56
CA THR A 13 -23.60 1.66 -9.15
C THR A 13 -23.52 0.56 -8.08
N ARG A 14 -22.50 -0.29 -8.12
CA ARG A 14 -22.24 -1.36 -7.12
C ARG A 14 -21.68 -0.85 -5.79
N MET A 15 -21.07 0.34 -5.79
CA MET A 15 -20.42 0.93 -4.61
C MET A 15 -21.40 1.73 -3.75
N GLY A 16 -22.55 2.14 -4.29
CA GLY A 16 -23.56 2.97 -3.59
C GLY A 16 -23.12 4.42 -3.33
N ARG A 17 -21.87 4.77 -3.61
CA ARG A 17 -21.25 6.11 -3.50
C ARG A 17 -20.20 6.30 -4.60
N PRO A 18 -19.83 7.55 -4.97
CA PRO A 18 -18.86 7.80 -6.04
C PRO A 18 -17.48 7.21 -5.72
N LYS A 19 -17.16 6.04 -6.32
CA LYS A 19 -15.99 5.23 -5.92
C LYS A 19 -14.66 5.96 -6.16
N LEU A 20 -14.61 6.77 -7.20
CA LEU A 20 -13.45 7.55 -7.60
C LEU A 20 -13.03 8.61 -6.57
N LEU A 21 -13.95 9.02 -5.69
CA LEU A 21 -13.73 10.02 -4.65
C LEU A 21 -13.40 9.40 -3.28
N LEU A 22 -13.33 8.06 -3.19
CA LEU A 22 -12.97 7.39 -1.95
C LEU A 22 -11.49 7.64 -1.63
N ALA A 23 -11.23 7.98 -0.37
CA ALA A 23 -9.93 8.41 0.09
C ALA A 23 -9.04 7.21 0.43
N LEU A 24 -7.99 7.01 -0.35
CA LEU A 24 -6.94 6.05 -0.06
C LEU A 24 -5.67 6.83 0.30
N ASP A 25 -5.22 6.70 1.55
CA ASP A 25 -4.08 7.48 2.08
C ASP A 25 -4.32 9.00 1.91
N GLY A 26 -5.49 9.46 2.35
CA GLY A 26 -5.89 10.87 2.34
C GLY A 26 -6.23 11.48 0.97
N ARG A 27 -6.16 10.72 -0.14
CA ARG A 27 -6.42 11.20 -1.50
C ARG A 27 -7.49 10.39 -2.22
N GLY A 28 -8.33 11.02 -3.04
CA GLY A 28 -9.31 10.30 -3.86
C GLY A 28 -8.64 9.30 -4.82
N LEU A 29 -9.29 8.17 -5.11
CA LEU A 29 -8.75 7.17 -6.05
C LEU A 29 -8.37 7.79 -7.40
N VAL A 30 -9.23 8.65 -7.96
CA VAL A 30 -8.94 9.35 -9.23
C VAL A 30 -7.74 10.28 -9.10
N ARG A 31 -7.61 10.99 -7.96
CA ARG A 31 -6.50 11.90 -7.71
C ARG A 31 -5.18 11.14 -7.71
N ARG A 32 -5.13 9.98 -7.07
CA ARG A 32 -3.94 9.12 -7.00
C ARG A 32 -3.48 8.67 -8.39
N VAL A 33 -4.40 8.13 -9.21
CA VAL A 33 -4.05 7.69 -10.58
C VAL A 33 -3.56 8.86 -11.42
N VAL A 34 -4.19 10.03 -11.30
CA VAL A 34 -3.80 11.22 -12.07
C VAL A 34 -2.44 11.78 -11.60
N ASP A 35 -2.19 11.86 -10.30
CA ASP A 35 -0.89 12.30 -9.76
C ASP A 35 0.25 11.39 -10.26
N GLU A 36 0.06 10.07 -10.24
CA GLU A 36 1.03 9.09 -10.75
C GLU A 36 1.20 9.20 -12.28
N THR A 37 0.11 9.42 -13.01
CA THR A 37 0.17 9.63 -14.46
C THR A 37 0.97 10.90 -14.79
N LEU A 38 0.75 12.00 -14.07
CA LEU A 38 1.48 13.25 -14.23
C LEU A 38 2.97 13.14 -13.87
N ALA A 39 3.31 12.23 -12.96
CA ALA A 39 4.69 11.96 -12.57
C ALA A 39 5.44 11.03 -13.55
N SER A 40 4.75 10.49 -14.57
CA SER A 40 5.33 9.61 -15.59
C SER A 40 5.92 10.39 -16.78
N ARG A 41 6.46 9.67 -17.77
CA ARG A 41 7.03 10.21 -19.02
C ARG A 41 5.98 10.66 -20.05
N VAL A 42 4.69 10.58 -19.74
CA VAL A 42 3.65 11.08 -20.65
C VAL A 42 3.75 12.59 -20.78
N ARG A 43 3.51 13.10 -21.99
CA ARG A 43 3.62 14.53 -22.28
C ARG A 43 2.50 15.36 -21.65
N GLN A 44 1.28 14.84 -21.69
CA GLN A 44 0.11 15.47 -21.10
C GLN A 44 -0.89 14.41 -20.65
N THR A 45 -1.75 14.80 -19.70
CA THR A 45 -2.80 13.93 -19.18
C THR A 45 -4.17 14.52 -19.45
N LEU A 46 -5.01 13.76 -20.15
CA LEU A 46 -6.41 14.05 -20.35
C LEU A 46 -7.23 13.18 -19.39
N VAL A 47 -8.23 13.75 -18.72
CA VAL A 47 -9.11 13.01 -17.82
C VAL A 47 -10.54 13.11 -18.34
N VAL A 48 -11.15 11.95 -18.62
CA VAL A 48 -12.51 11.87 -19.16
C VAL A 48 -13.51 11.72 -18.02
N THR A 49 -14.39 12.70 -17.83
CA THR A 49 -15.39 12.76 -16.74
C THR A 49 -16.80 12.39 -17.23
N GLY A 50 -17.69 12.01 -16.31
CA GLY A 50 -19.05 11.50 -16.61
C GLY A 50 -20.03 11.67 -15.45
N ALA A 51 -20.53 10.56 -14.88
CA ALA A 51 -21.64 10.52 -13.91
C ALA A 51 -21.48 11.42 -12.66
N HIS A 52 -20.24 11.69 -12.24
CA HIS A 52 -19.92 12.52 -11.07
C HIS A 52 -18.98 13.69 -11.43
N ARG A 53 -19.19 14.27 -12.62
CA ARG A 53 -18.33 15.30 -13.22
C ARG A 53 -17.85 16.35 -12.22
N GLU A 54 -18.75 17.12 -11.62
CA GLU A 54 -18.39 18.27 -10.79
C GLU A 54 -17.48 17.89 -9.62
N ALA A 55 -17.79 16.77 -8.95
CA ALA A 55 -17.01 16.30 -7.82
C ALA A 55 -15.65 15.74 -8.23
N VAL A 56 -15.56 15.02 -9.37
CA VAL A 56 -14.28 14.56 -9.92
C VAL A 56 -13.42 15.72 -10.39
N GLU A 57 -14.00 16.72 -11.06
CA GLU A 57 -13.28 17.92 -11.51
C GLU A 57 -12.79 18.76 -10.32
N ALA A 58 -13.57 18.84 -9.23
CA ALA A 58 -13.15 19.49 -8.00
C ALA A 58 -11.98 18.77 -7.31
N GLU A 59 -12.00 17.43 -7.23
CA GLU A 59 -10.91 16.63 -6.65
C GLU A 59 -9.58 16.80 -7.42
N LEU A 60 -9.67 17.06 -8.73
CA LEU A 60 -8.53 17.28 -9.63
C LEU A 60 -8.15 18.76 -9.79
N ALA A 61 -8.81 19.66 -9.08
CA ALA A 61 -8.54 21.09 -9.18
C ALA A 61 -7.07 21.41 -8.84
N GLY A 62 -6.47 22.30 -9.64
CA GLY A 62 -5.07 22.72 -9.49
C GLY A 62 -4.04 21.80 -10.13
N LEU A 63 -4.44 20.64 -10.66
CA LEU A 63 -3.54 19.78 -11.42
C LEU A 63 -3.43 20.22 -12.89
N PRO A 64 -2.26 20.05 -13.54
CA PRO A 64 -2.06 20.37 -14.95
C PRO A 64 -2.65 19.30 -15.88
N VAL A 65 -3.95 19.06 -15.78
CA VAL A 65 -4.70 18.10 -16.60
C VAL A 65 -5.69 18.79 -17.53
N ARG A 66 -6.00 18.14 -18.64
CA ARG A 66 -7.10 18.56 -19.52
C ARG A 66 -8.34 17.73 -19.24
N LEU A 67 -9.39 18.38 -18.74
CA LEU A 67 -10.67 17.75 -18.46
C LEU A 67 -11.51 17.63 -19.74
N VAL A 68 -12.10 16.46 -19.95
CA VAL A 68 -12.94 16.14 -21.11
C VAL A 68 -14.24 15.54 -20.60
N TYR A 69 -15.36 16.24 -20.79
CA TYR A 69 -16.67 15.72 -20.37
C TYR A 69 -17.27 14.79 -21.43
N ASN A 70 -17.65 13.58 -21.02
CA ASN A 70 -18.42 12.65 -21.85
C ASN A 70 -19.92 12.66 -21.43
N PRO A 71 -20.82 13.31 -22.21
CA PRO A 71 -22.24 13.29 -21.92
C PRO A 71 -22.86 11.88 -22.11
N ASP A 72 -22.26 11.03 -22.94
CA ASP A 72 -22.76 9.69 -23.29
C ASP A 72 -22.15 8.57 -22.44
N HIS A 73 -21.64 8.89 -21.23
CA HIS A 73 -20.97 7.93 -20.36
C HIS A 73 -21.85 6.74 -19.93
N THR A 74 -23.18 6.88 -19.99
CA THR A 74 -24.14 5.81 -19.69
C THR A 74 -24.26 4.76 -20.80
N ARG A 75 -23.73 5.02 -22.00
CA ARG A 75 -23.74 4.10 -23.15
C ARG A 75 -22.56 3.13 -23.16
N GLY A 76 -21.72 3.16 -22.13
CA GLY A 76 -20.62 2.25 -21.93
C GLY A 76 -19.24 2.87 -22.10
N MET A 77 -18.21 2.10 -21.74
CA MET A 77 -16.81 2.59 -21.69
C MET A 77 -16.27 3.07 -23.04
N SER A 78 -16.77 2.53 -24.15
CA SER A 78 -16.31 2.92 -25.51
C SER A 78 -16.56 4.40 -25.81
N THR A 79 -17.63 5.02 -25.29
CA THR A 79 -17.90 6.45 -25.51
C THR A 79 -16.90 7.32 -24.77
N SER A 80 -16.49 6.91 -23.56
CA SER A 80 -15.46 7.61 -22.78
C SER A 80 -14.08 7.50 -23.43
N LEU A 81 -13.73 6.31 -23.93
CA LEU A 81 -12.51 6.13 -24.71
C LEU A 81 -12.50 7.01 -25.96
N ARG A 82 -13.62 7.04 -26.71
CA ARG A 82 -13.76 7.88 -27.90
C ARG A 82 -13.61 9.37 -27.57
N ALA A 83 -14.28 9.85 -26.53
CA ALA A 83 -14.15 11.24 -26.08
C ALA A 83 -12.70 11.60 -25.72
N GLY A 84 -11.98 10.70 -25.05
CA GLY A 84 -10.55 10.87 -24.76
C GLY A 84 -9.69 10.93 -26.02
N LEU A 85 -9.90 10.01 -26.97
CA LEU A 85 -9.18 9.97 -28.24
C LEU A 85 -9.45 11.18 -29.13
N ASP A 86 -10.69 11.67 -29.16
CA ASP A 86 -11.09 12.85 -29.94
C ASP A 86 -10.52 14.15 -29.37
N ALA A 87 -10.22 14.15 -28.08
CA ALA A 87 -9.54 15.26 -27.43
C ALA A 87 -8.01 15.24 -27.61
N LEU A 88 -7.41 14.13 -28.04
CA LEU A 88 -5.95 14.08 -28.26
C LEU A 88 -5.52 15.08 -29.34
N PRO A 89 -4.36 15.74 -29.18
CA PRO A 89 -3.84 16.59 -30.23
C PRO A 89 -3.43 15.76 -31.47
N PRO A 90 -3.43 16.35 -32.68
CA PRO A 90 -3.08 15.64 -33.91
C PRO A 90 -1.66 15.04 -33.92
N ASP A 91 -0.77 15.54 -33.06
CA ASP A 91 0.61 15.12 -32.91
C ASP A 91 0.83 14.01 -31.85
N ALA A 92 -0.23 13.51 -31.19
CA ALA A 92 -0.17 12.37 -30.26
C ALA A 92 0.17 11.05 -31.00
N GLU A 93 1.38 10.53 -30.88
CA GLU A 93 1.83 9.33 -31.62
C GLU A 93 1.38 8.03 -30.97
N ALA A 94 1.16 8.07 -29.66
CA ALA A 94 0.59 6.97 -28.90
C ALA A 94 -0.14 7.52 -27.67
N VAL A 95 -1.01 6.71 -27.09
CA VAL A 95 -1.75 7.05 -25.87
C VAL A 95 -1.71 5.89 -24.90
N VAL A 96 -1.43 6.18 -23.63
CA VAL A 96 -1.67 5.24 -22.53
C VAL A 96 -3.07 5.48 -21.99
N VAL A 97 -3.92 4.47 -22.06
CA VAL A 97 -5.29 4.52 -21.51
C VAL A 97 -5.28 3.88 -20.13
N LEU A 98 -5.62 4.67 -19.11
CA LEU A 98 -5.69 4.27 -17.72
C LEU A 98 -7.15 4.25 -17.24
N LEU A 99 -7.43 3.45 -16.21
CA LEU A 99 -8.71 3.46 -15.51
C LEU A 99 -8.55 4.13 -14.14
N ALA A 100 -9.44 5.07 -13.81
CA ALA A 100 -9.36 5.82 -12.56
C ALA A 100 -9.67 5.00 -11.30
N ASP A 101 -10.20 3.79 -11.47
CA ASP A 101 -10.56 2.86 -10.39
C ASP A 101 -9.49 1.79 -10.13
N GLN A 102 -8.30 1.93 -10.74
CA GLN A 102 -7.11 1.13 -10.46
C GLN A 102 -6.06 1.97 -9.69
N PRO A 103 -6.30 2.29 -8.40
CA PRO A 103 -5.52 3.27 -7.64
C PRO A 103 -4.08 2.84 -7.33
N LEU A 104 -3.73 1.58 -7.58
CA LEU A 104 -2.37 1.05 -7.41
C LEU A 104 -1.55 1.07 -8.70
N VAL A 105 -2.12 1.49 -9.83
CA VAL A 105 -1.34 1.79 -11.03
C VAL A 105 -0.51 3.05 -10.75
N ASP A 106 0.81 2.90 -10.78
CA ASP A 106 1.76 3.97 -10.54
C ASP A 106 2.50 4.40 -11.82
N ARG A 107 3.31 5.47 -11.71
CA ARG A 107 4.12 5.97 -12.82
C ARG A 107 5.07 4.93 -13.40
N SER A 108 5.56 3.98 -12.60
CA SER A 108 6.56 3.00 -13.03
C SER A 108 5.97 2.02 -14.06
N ILE A 109 4.69 1.67 -13.89
CA ILE A 109 3.95 0.84 -14.84
C ILE A 109 3.77 1.60 -16.15
N VAL A 110 3.33 2.86 -16.09
CA VAL A 110 3.15 3.71 -17.28
C VAL A 110 4.46 3.86 -18.05
N ASP A 111 5.55 4.15 -17.34
CA ASP A 111 6.87 4.31 -17.93
C ASP A 111 7.40 3.02 -18.55
N ALA A 112 7.12 1.87 -17.95
CA ALA A 112 7.50 0.58 -18.48
C ALA A 112 6.77 0.26 -19.80
N LEU A 113 5.49 0.61 -19.93
CA LEU A 113 4.75 0.45 -21.20
C LEU A 113 5.34 1.32 -22.31
N ILE A 114 5.67 2.57 -21.99
CA ILE A 114 6.32 3.49 -22.94
C ILE A 114 7.69 2.94 -23.36
N ALA A 115 8.47 2.43 -22.41
CA ALA A 115 9.82 1.93 -22.67
C ALA A 115 9.78 0.68 -23.56
N GLU A 116 8.82 -0.21 -23.30
CA GLU A 116 8.63 -1.40 -24.10
C GLU A 116 8.18 -1.07 -25.53
N ARG A 117 7.32 -0.05 -25.71
CA ARG A 117 6.99 0.46 -27.05
C ARG A 117 8.23 1.00 -27.77
N GLU A 118 9.01 1.85 -27.10
CA GLU A 118 10.24 2.43 -27.65
C GLU A 118 11.25 1.35 -28.06
N ARG A 119 11.33 0.27 -27.27
CA ARG A 119 12.23 -0.87 -27.51
C ARG A 119 11.78 -1.77 -28.67
N THR A 120 10.48 -2.02 -28.80
CA THR A 120 9.95 -3.03 -29.72
C THR A 120 9.30 -2.47 -30.97
N GLY A 121 8.86 -1.20 -30.94
CA GLY A 121 7.98 -0.64 -31.96
C GLY A 121 6.57 -1.23 -31.94
N ALA A 122 6.18 -1.96 -30.89
CA ALA A 122 4.86 -2.59 -30.81
C ALA A 122 3.73 -1.55 -30.85
N THR A 123 2.66 -1.89 -31.57
CA THR A 123 1.48 -1.02 -31.73
C THR A 123 0.55 -1.07 -30.51
N ILE A 124 0.65 -2.13 -29.71
CA ILE A 124 -0.07 -2.32 -28.46
C ILE A 124 0.93 -2.81 -27.40
N VAL A 125 0.94 -2.18 -26.23
CA VAL A 125 1.71 -2.66 -25.06
C VAL A 125 0.80 -2.73 -23.85
N ARG A 126 0.86 -3.84 -23.12
CA ARG A 126 -0.05 -4.14 -22.01
C ARG A 126 0.70 -4.77 -20.82
N PRO A 127 0.39 -4.41 -19.57
CA PRO A 127 0.97 -5.06 -18.41
C PRO A 127 0.35 -6.45 -18.21
N SER A 128 1.15 -7.35 -17.64
CA SER A 128 0.78 -8.67 -17.16
C SER A 128 1.03 -8.70 -15.66
N TYR A 129 -0.04 -8.78 -14.87
CA TYR A 129 0.02 -8.77 -13.41
C TYR A 129 0.05 -10.20 -12.91
N GLY A 130 1.26 -10.72 -12.66
CA GLY A 130 1.46 -12.12 -12.31
C GLY A 130 0.85 -13.10 -13.31
N GLY A 131 1.05 -12.83 -14.62
CA GLY A 131 0.55 -13.64 -15.72
C GLY A 131 -0.87 -13.30 -16.20
N GLN A 132 -1.55 -12.33 -15.56
CA GLN A 132 -2.88 -11.88 -15.98
C GLN A 132 -2.81 -10.52 -16.67
N PRO A 133 -3.19 -10.40 -17.96
CA PRO A 133 -3.07 -9.14 -18.66
C PRO A 133 -4.12 -8.13 -18.16
N GLY A 134 -3.71 -6.88 -17.93
CA GLY A 134 -4.54 -5.85 -17.29
C GLY A 134 -4.44 -4.47 -17.96
N ASN A 135 -4.99 -3.43 -17.33
CA ASN A 135 -4.77 -2.02 -17.70
C ASN A 135 -3.59 -1.47 -16.86
N PRO A 136 -2.96 -0.34 -17.23
CA PRO A 136 -3.24 0.51 -18.39
C PRO A 136 -2.79 -0.11 -19.71
N VAL A 137 -3.27 0.39 -20.84
CA VAL A 137 -2.88 -0.12 -22.17
C VAL A 137 -2.34 1.03 -23.01
N LEU A 138 -1.15 0.84 -23.59
CA LEU A 138 -0.59 1.74 -24.58
C LEU A 138 -1.09 1.35 -25.97
N TRP A 139 -1.54 2.35 -26.72
CA TRP A 139 -2.02 2.23 -28.09
C TRP A 139 -1.27 3.18 -29.02
N ASP A 140 -0.75 2.67 -30.11
CA ASP A 140 -0.16 3.48 -31.17
C ASP A 140 -1.24 4.22 -31.99
N ARG A 141 -0.89 5.39 -32.53
CA ARG A 141 -1.79 6.22 -33.37
C ARG A 141 -2.41 5.44 -34.52
N SER A 142 -1.68 4.48 -35.11
CA SER A 142 -2.19 3.64 -36.19
C SER A 142 -3.50 2.93 -35.84
N LEU A 143 -3.76 2.67 -34.55
CA LEU A 143 -4.94 1.99 -34.05
C LEU A 143 -6.07 2.93 -33.62
N TYR A 144 -5.88 4.26 -33.64
CA TYR A 144 -6.91 5.18 -33.14
C TYR A 144 -8.21 5.12 -33.95
N GLY A 145 -8.14 4.87 -35.25
CA GLY A 145 -9.33 4.68 -36.09
C GLY A 145 -10.15 3.46 -35.67
N GLU A 146 -9.47 2.33 -35.44
CA GLU A 146 -10.10 1.09 -34.98
C GLU A 146 -10.67 1.23 -33.57
N LEU A 147 -9.97 1.93 -32.66
CA LEU A 147 -10.46 2.20 -31.31
C LEU A 147 -11.71 3.07 -31.31
N ARG A 148 -11.79 4.10 -32.17
CA ARG A 148 -12.98 4.95 -32.30
C ARG A 148 -14.20 4.19 -32.81
N ALA A 149 -13.98 3.18 -33.65
CA ALA A 149 -15.02 2.35 -34.25
C ALA A 149 -15.62 1.30 -33.29
N GLN A 150 -15.02 1.07 -32.11
CA GLN A 150 -15.57 0.16 -31.11
C GLN A 150 -16.86 0.71 -30.49
N ASP A 151 -17.80 -0.16 -30.14
CA ASP A 151 -19.10 0.22 -29.56
C ASP A 151 -19.44 -0.58 -28.27
N GLY A 152 -20.34 -0.03 -27.45
CA GLY A 152 -20.82 -0.60 -26.20
C GLY A 152 -19.76 -0.76 -25.10
N ASP A 153 -19.99 -1.70 -24.18
CA ASP A 153 -19.12 -1.95 -23.01
C ASP A 153 -17.85 -2.75 -23.33
N ARG A 154 -17.68 -3.19 -24.58
CA ARG A 154 -16.49 -3.97 -24.98
C ARG A 154 -15.23 -3.10 -25.05
N GLY A 155 -15.37 -1.80 -25.35
CA GLY A 155 -14.25 -0.86 -25.42
C GLY A 155 -13.08 -1.40 -26.25
N GLY A 156 -11.85 -1.20 -25.79
CA GLY A 156 -10.65 -1.76 -26.42
C GLY A 156 -10.44 -3.27 -26.25
N ARG A 157 -11.27 -3.98 -25.47
CA ARG A 157 -11.06 -5.42 -25.18
C ARG A 157 -11.16 -6.30 -26.41
N GLU A 158 -12.08 -5.99 -27.32
CA GLU A 158 -12.23 -6.77 -28.56
C GLU A 158 -11.00 -6.60 -29.46
N LEU A 159 -10.46 -5.38 -29.56
CA LEU A 159 -9.25 -5.11 -30.32
C LEU A 159 -8.04 -5.84 -29.72
N LEU A 160 -7.92 -5.89 -28.38
CA LEU A 160 -6.89 -6.69 -27.70
C LEU A 160 -7.02 -8.18 -28.01
N ARG A 161 -8.25 -8.71 -28.10
CA ARG A 161 -8.50 -10.11 -28.44
C ARG A 161 -8.09 -10.42 -29.88
N LEU A 162 -8.46 -9.55 -30.82
CA LEU A 162 -8.15 -9.71 -32.24
C LEU A 162 -6.66 -9.57 -32.53
N ARG A 163 -5.96 -8.70 -31.78
CA ARG A 163 -4.52 -8.41 -31.94
C ARG A 163 -3.65 -9.02 -30.83
N ALA A 164 -4.10 -10.13 -30.24
CA ALA A 164 -3.38 -10.80 -29.15
C ALA A 164 -1.96 -11.21 -29.56
N GLY A 165 -1.74 -11.63 -30.81
CA GLY A 165 -0.41 -11.99 -31.33
C GLY A 165 0.52 -10.82 -31.62
N GLU A 166 0.00 -9.59 -31.65
CA GLU A 166 0.75 -8.35 -31.92
C GLU A 166 0.94 -7.51 -30.64
N THR A 167 0.34 -7.92 -29.52
CA THR A 167 0.39 -7.20 -28.24
C THR A 167 1.68 -7.55 -27.50
N ALA A 168 2.51 -6.54 -27.25
CA ALA A 168 3.66 -6.70 -26.37
C ALA A 168 3.22 -6.66 -24.89
N HIS A 169 3.93 -7.41 -24.05
CA HIS A 169 3.60 -7.55 -22.63
C HIS A 169 4.74 -7.10 -21.73
N VAL A 170 4.40 -6.39 -20.66
CA VAL A 170 5.33 -6.03 -19.57
C VAL A 170 4.91 -6.76 -18.31
N GLU A 171 5.79 -7.61 -17.77
CA GLU A 171 5.50 -8.32 -16.52
C GLU A 171 5.61 -7.40 -15.32
N ILE A 172 4.54 -7.32 -14.54
CA ILE A 172 4.43 -6.56 -13.29
C ILE A 172 4.30 -7.56 -12.13
N ALA A 173 5.26 -7.49 -11.21
CA ALA A 173 5.35 -8.44 -10.10
C ALA A 173 4.19 -8.29 -9.10
N ASP A 174 3.78 -7.06 -8.80
CA ASP A 174 2.65 -6.82 -7.90
C ASP A 174 1.32 -7.05 -8.62
N ARG A 175 0.67 -8.17 -8.31
CA ARG A 175 -0.64 -8.53 -8.87
C ARG A 175 -1.74 -7.52 -8.51
N ARG A 176 -1.58 -6.80 -7.40
CA ARG A 176 -2.59 -5.86 -6.89
C ARG A 176 -2.63 -4.58 -7.70
N ALA A 177 -1.52 -4.22 -8.36
CA ALA A 177 -1.42 -2.98 -9.13
C ALA A 177 -2.50 -2.86 -10.22
N GLY A 178 -2.91 -3.98 -10.83
CA GLY A 178 -3.95 -4.01 -11.86
C GLY A 178 -5.39 -4.21 -11.36
N GLN A 179 -5.62 -4.24 -10.04
CA GLN A 179 -6.94 -4.53 -9.46
C GLN A 179 -7.86 -3.31 -9.53
N ASP A 180 -9.11 -3.55 -9.94
CA ASP A 180 -10.18 -2.55 -9.91
C ASP A 180 -10.80 -2.48 -8.50
N VAL A 181 -11.23 -1.29 -8.09
CA VAL A 181 -12.04 -1.10 -6.90
C VAL A 181 -13.50 -0.91 -7.32
N ASP A 182 -14.33 -1.95 -7.20
CA ASP A 182 -15.72 -1.96 -7.66
C ASP A 182 -16.75 -2.08 -6.52
N THR A 183 -16.34 -2.66 -5.40
CA THR A 183 -17.21 -2.97 -4.26
C THR A 183 -16.64 -2.41 -2.95
N PRO A 184 -17.49 -2.20 -1.92
CA PRO A 184 -17.02 -1.76 -0.61
C PRO A 184 -16.00 -2.72 0.02
N ALA A 185 -16.14 -4.03 -0.22
CA ALA A 185 -15.23 -5.05 0.30
C ALA A 185 -13.83 -4.96 -0.35
N GLU A 186 -13.75 -4.77 -1.67
CA GLU A 186 -12.46 -4.57 -2.37
C GLU A 186 -11.78 -3.28 -1.91
N TYR A 187 -12.54 -2.21 -1.73
CA TYR A 187 -12.01 -0.97 -1.19
C TYR A 187 -11.46 -1.15 0.23
N GLN A 188 -12.19 -1.84 1.11
CA GLN A 188 -11.73 -2.09 2.47
C GLN A 188 -10.46 -2.96 2.48
N ALA A 189 -10.44 -4.05 1.71
CA ALA A 189 -9.26 -4.90 1.59
C ALA A 189 -8.03 -4.13 1.08
N LEU A 190 -8.23 -3.17 0.18
CA LEU A 190 -7.17 -2.29 -0.30
C LEU A 190 -6.67 -1.31 0.78
N VAL A 191 -7.59 -0.70 1.54
CA VAL A 191 -7.25 0.16 2.67
C VAL A 191 -6.45 -0.62 3.70
N ASP A 192 -6.91 -1.81 4.07
CA ASP A 192 -6.24 -2.68 5.04
C ASP A 192 -4.83 -3.04 4.53
N ALA A 193 -4.70 -3.47 3.26
CA ALA A 193 -3.41 -3.83 2.69
C ALA A 193 -2.39 -2.68 2.68
N LEU A 194 -2.84 -1.42 2.51
CA LEU A 194 -1.96 -0.25 2.55
C LEU A 194 -1.67 0.22 3.98
N ALA A 195 -2.62 0.09 4.91
CA ALA A 195 -2.40 0.33 6.34
C ALA A 195 -1.31 -0.59 6.92
N HIS A 196 -1.26 -1.85 6.47
CA HIS A 196 -0.18 -2.79 6.80
C HIS A 196 1.16 -2.42 6.15
N ALA A 197 1.17 -1.64 5.05
CA ALA A 197 2.40 -1.19 4.40
C ALA A 197 2.91 0.16 4.94
N ALA A 198 2.02 1.05 5.40
CA ALA A 198 2.35 2.41 5.86
C ALA A 198 2.77 2.51 7.33
N SER A 199 2.56 1.44 8.09
CA SER A 199 2.91 1.31 9.51
C SER A 199 4.35 0.85 9.78
N ASP A 200 5.13 0.70 8.72
CA ASP A 200 6.57 0.51 8.76
C ASP A 200 7.21 1.88 9.07
N HIS A 201 7.14 2.32 10.34
CA HIS A 201 7.75 3.58 10.76
C HIS A 201 9.28 3.48 10.75
N GLY A 202 9.83 3.99 9.64
CA GLY A 202 11.12 4.63 9.53
C GLY A 202 12.33 3.74 9.78
N HIS A 203 12.90 3.18 8.70
CA HIS A 203 14.35 3.18 8.43
C HIS A 203 14.60 2.71 6.99
N VAL A 204 15.26 3.58 6.20
CA VAL A 204 15.78 3.31 4.85
C VAL A 204 14.87 2.38 4.04
N ASP A 205 13.62 2.81 3.89
CA ASP A 205 12.62 2.07 3.15
C ASP A 205 13.15 1.75 1.75
N ALA A 206 12.59 0.69 1.16
CA ALA A 206 12.61 0.49 -0.28
C ALA A 206 12.08 1.72 -1.10
N GLY A 207 11.69 2.82 -0.43
CA GLY A 207 11.34 4.14 -1.00
C GLY A 207 12.45 5.21 -1.01
N ALA A 208 13.67 4.96 -0.50
CA ALA A 208 14.76 5.93 -0.65
C ALA A 208 15.09 6.13 -2.14
N SER A 209 14.75 7.31 -2.68
CA SER A 209 14.98 7.61 -4.11
C SER A 209 16.44 8.00 -4.41
N PHE A 210 17.21 8.35 -3.38
CA PHE A 210 18.56 8.89 -3.50
C PHE A 210 19.54 8.19 -2.54
N CYS A 211 20.76 8.04 -3.01
CA CYS A 211 21.85 7.36 -2.34
C CYS A 211 22.34 8.21 -1.16
N PRO A 212 22.31 7.70 0.09
CA PRO A 212 22.79 8.45 1.24
C PRO A 212 24.31 8.69 1.22
N ARG A 213 25.06 8.01 0.33
CA ARG A 213 26.51 8.18 0.19
C ARG A 213 26.90 9.32 -0.76
N CYS A 214 26.20 9.48 -1.87
CA CYS A 214 26.61 10.42 -2.93
C CYS A 214 25.47 11.26 -3.52
N GLY A 215 24.22 11.08 -3.07
CA GLY A 215 23.04 11.78 -3.58
C GLY A 215 22.51 11.27 -4.92
N GLY A 216 23.18 10.32 -5.59
CA GLY A 216 22.73 9.75 -6.86
C GLY A 216 21.47 8.89 -6.73
N ARG A 217 20.68 8.75 -7.79
CA ARG A 217 19.41 7.98 -7.78
C ARG A 217 19.64 6.51 -7.41
N LEU A 218 18.74 5.93 -6.62
CA LEU A 218 18.69 4.49 -6.33
C LEU A 218 17.74 3.79 -7.31
N GLU A 219 18.13 2.61 -7.76
CA GLU A 219 17.31 1.71 -8.59
C GLU A 219 17.28 0.31 -8.00
N ALA A 220 16.13 -0.36 -8.09
CA ALA A 220 16.03 -1.78 -7.78
C ALA A 220 16.83 -2.60 -8.80
N ARG A 221 17.87 -3.30 -8.36
CA ARG A 221 18.62 -4.27 -9.17
C ARG A 221 18.68 -5.62 -8.47
N ILE A 222 18.71 -6.69 -9.25
CA ILE A 222 18.96 -8.03 -8.70
C ILE A 222 20.43 -8.14 -8.36
N VAL A 223 20.72 -8.31 -7.07
CA VAL A 223 22.05 -8.59 -6.54
C VAL A 223 21.91 -9.88 -5.75
N GLN A 224 22.75 -10.91 -5.94
CA GLN A 224 22.66 -12.16 -5.15
C GLN A 224 21.21 -12.68 -4.99
N ASP A 225 20.51 -12.83 -6.11
CA ASP A 225 19.15 -13.39 -6.19
C ASP A 225 18.05 -12.65 -5.42
N ARG A 226 18.28 -11.40 -4.97
CA ARG A 226 17.21 -10.55 -4.44
C ARG A 226 17.29 -9.12 -4.98
N SER A 227 16.13 -8.51 -5.15
CA SER A 227 16.00 -7.10 -5.51
C SER A 227 16.54 -6.22 -4.38
N ARG A 228 17.46 -5.31 -4.69
CA ARG A 228 18.07 -4.37 -3.75
C ARG A 228 18.21 -2.98 -4.37
N PRO A 229 18.13 -1.90 -3.57
CA PRO A 229 18.47 -0.57 -4.04
C PRO A 229 19.96 -0.49 -4.37
N VAL A 230 20.28 -0.06 -5.59
CA VAL A 230 21.65 0.16 -6.07
C VAL A 230 21.74 1.58 -6.63
N CYS A 231 22.75 2.32 -6.19
CA CYS A 231 22.98 3.67 -6.68
C CYS A 231 23.51 3.64 -8.11
N VAL A 232 22.85 4.35 -9.01
CA VAL A 232 23.27 4.44 -10.43
C VAL A 232 24.53 5.27 -10.64
N ALA A 233 24.96 6.06 -9.65
CA ALA A 233 26.09 6.98 -9.76
C ALA A 233 27.39 6.44 -9.15
N CYS A 234 27.30 5.62 -8.10
CA CYS A 234 28.49 5.11 -7.39
C CYS A 234 28.44 3.60 -7.14
N ASP A 235 27.47 2.90 -7.74
CA ASP A 235 27.25 1.45 -7.66
C ASP A 235 27.17 0.87 -6.23
N SER A 236 26.94 1.73 -5.24
CA SER A 236 26.75 1.29 -3.86
C SER A 236 25.41 0.55 -3.78
N VAL A 237 25.49 -0.71 -3.35
CA VAL A 237 24.33 -1.54 -3.02
C VAL A 237 23.90 -1.20 -1.60
N PHE A 238 22.60 -1.13 -1.35
CA PHE A 238 22.05 -0.91 -0.01
C PHE A 238 21.33 -2.18 0.44
N TRP A 239 21.66 -2.62 1.65
CA TRP A 239 21.00 -3.74 2.30
C TRP A 239 19.97 -3.16 3.26
N ILE A 240 18.71 -3.53 3.03
CA ILE A 240 17.61 -3.16 3.92
C ILE A 240 17.53 -4.29 4.94
N ASP A 241 17.92 -3.95 6.16
CA ASP A 241 17.82 -4.86 7.31
C ASP A 241 16.37 -4.89 7.81
N PRO A 242 15.93 -6.02 8.39
CA PRO A 242 14.62 -6.07 9.04
C PRO A 242 14.55 -5.04 10.18
N LYS A 243 13.42 -4.37 10.33
CA LYS A 243 13.18 -3.48 11.48
C LYS A 243 12.89 -4.34 12.69
N VAL A 244 13.46 -3.99 13.84
CA VAL A 244 13.22 -4.69 15.10
C VAL A 244 12.19 -3.92 15.90
N ALA A 245 11.16 -4.62 16.36
CA ALA A 245 10.19 -4.14 17.34
C ALA A 245 10.26 -5.00 18.59
N VAL A 246 9.82 -4.44 19.71
CA VAL A 246 9.71 -5.12 21.00
C VAL A 246 8.28 -5.08 21.51
N ALA A 247 7.85 -6.13 22.19
CA ALA A 247 6.58 -6.15 22.93
C ALA A 247 6.76 -6.73 24.33
N VAL A 248 5.88 -6.38 25.27
CA VAL A 248 5.95 -6.85 26.66
C VAL A 248 4.62 -7.41 27.12
N LEU A 249 4.63 -8.65 27.61
CA LEU A 249 3.49 -9.23 28.33
C LEU A 249 3.58 -8.86 29.81
N ILE A 250 2.57 -8.14 30.28
CA ILE A 250 2.52 -7.59 31.64
C ILE A 250 1.31 -8.21 32.35
N PRO A 251 1.51 -9.00 33.43
CA PRO A 251 0.41 -9.43 34.28
C PRO A 251 -0.31 -8.22 34.89
N TRP A 252 -1.64 -8.17 34.76
CA TRP A 252 -2.44 -7.09 35.32
C TRP A 252 -3.81 -7.61 35.76
N HIS A 253 -4.20 -7.34 37.01
CA HIS A 253 -5.47 -7.78 37.62
C HIS A 253 -5.86 -9.25 37.34
N GLY A 254 -4.91 -10.19 37.39
CA GLY A 254 -5.16 -11.61 37.14
C GLY A 254 -5.27 -12.00 35.66
N GLY A 255 -5.09 -11.05 34.75
CA GLY A 255 -5.00 -11.23 33.31
C GLY A 255 -3.68 -10.71 32.75
N VAL A 256 -3.69 -10.34 31.47
CA VAL A 256 -2.61 -9.64 30.76
C VAL A 256 -3.10 -8.27 30.33
N LEU A 257 -2.26 -7.24 30.52
CA LEU A 257 -2.55 -5.88 30.07
C LEU A 257 -2.45 -5.81 28.55
N LEU A 258 -3.52 -5.33 27.90
CA LEU A 258 -3.57 -5.05 26.47
C LEU A 258 -4.01 -3.62 26.24
N GLY A 259 -3.62 -3.10 25.08
CA GLY A 259 -4.07 -1.80 24.59
C GLY A 259 -4.84 -1.90 23.29
N ARG A 260 -5.91 -1.11 23.17
CA ARG A 260 -6.71 -1.01 21.95
C ARG A 260 -6.09 0.04 21.04
N ARG A 261 -5.57 -0.40 19.90
CA ARG A 261 -4.81 0.44 18.97
C ARG A 261 -5.68 1.57 18.41
N ALA A 262 -5.16 2.80 18.46
CA ALA A 262 -5.77 3.98 17.84
C ALA A 262 -5.14 4.33 16.48
N ILE A 263 -4.16 3.53 16.05
CA ILE A 263 -3.38 3.69 14.83
C ILE A 263 -3.37 2.40 14.00
N ASP A 264 -3.02 2.52 12.73
CA ASP A 264 -2.84 1.38 11.83
C ASP A 264 -1.45 0.72 11.97
N PRO A 265 -1.30 -0.59 11.67
CA PRO A 265 -2.37 -1.51 11.26
C PRO A 265 -3.20 -1.91 12.48
N GLY A 266 -4.35 -2.55 12.27
CA GLY A 266 -5.13 -3.12 13.37
C GLY A 266 -5.79 -2.08 14.28
N MET A 267 -6.10 -0.89 13.74
CA MET A 267 -6.87 0.13 14.46
C MET A 267 -8.17 -0.48 15.02
N GLY A 268 -8.42 -0.28 16.31
CA GLY A 268 -9.58 -0.81 17.02
C GLY A 268 -9.45 -2.27 17.49
N LEU A 269 -8.38 -2.98 17.12
CA LEU A 269 -8.00 -4.28 17.67
C LEU A 269 -7.07 -4.11 18.88
N TRP A 270 -6.80 -5.22 19.59
CA TRP A 270 -5.99 -5.22 20.80
C TRP A 270 -4.58 -5.75 20.54
N SER A 271 -3.58 -5.17 21.19
CA SER A 271 -2.20 -5.65 21.15
C SER A 271 -1.54 -5.56 22.52
N PHE A 272 -0.45 -6.30 22.70
CA PHE A 272 0.48 -6.06 23.80
C PHE A 272 1.11 -4.66 23.65
N PRO A 273 1.54 -4.02 24.75
CA PRO A 273 2.38 -2.84 24.66
C PRO A 273 3.65 -3.15 23.87
N SER A 274 3.93 -2.35 22.85
CA SER A 274 4.95 -2.64 21.85
C SER A 274 5.36 -1.43 21.05
N GLY A 275 6.61 -1.42 20.57
CA GLY A 275 7.04 -0.42 19.61
C GLY A 275 8.42 -0.71 19.04
N TYR A 276 8.96 0.27 18.32
CA TYR A 276 10.17 0.09 17.53
C TYR A 276 11.45 0.31 18.32
N VAL A 277 12.47 -0.49 18.02
CA VAL A 277 13.80 -0.33 18.62
C VAL A 277 14.59 0.70 17.82
N ASP A 278 15.15 1.69 18.52
CA ASP A 278 16.01 2.67 17.92
C ASP A 278 17.40 2.11 17.61
N ARG A 279 18.04 2.66 16.58
CA ARG A 279 19.37 2.20 16.17
C ARG A 279 20.38 2.42 17.29
N GLY A 280 20.96 1.32 17.79
CA GLY A 280 21.93 1.34 18.88
C GLY A 280 21.31 1.27 20.27
N GLU A 281 19.99 1.18 20.37
CA GLU A 281 19.26 0.99 21.63
C GLU A 281 19.33 -0.48 22.08
N MET A 282 19.38 -0.71 23.41
CA MET A 282 19.23 -2.05 23.97
C MET A 282 17.76 -2.49 23.91
N LEU A 283 17.51 -3.75 23.53
CA LEU A 283 16.15 -4.28 23.39
C LEU A 283 15.32 -4.14 24.69
N GLU A 284 15.92 -4.45 25.84
CA GLU A 284 15.24 -4.33 27.13
C GLU A 284 14.98 -2.87 27.53
N ALA A 285 15.81 -1.94 27.05
CA ALA A 285 15.60 -0.51 27.27
C ALA A 285 14.45 0.01 26.40
N ALA A 286 14.42 -0.37 25.11
CA ALA A 286 13.32 -0.10 24.20
C ALA A 286 12.01 -0.65 24.78
N ALA A 287 12.00 -1.90 25.23
CA ALA A 287 10.80 -2.54 25.79
C ALA A 287 10.24 -1.77 27.00
N ARG A 288 11.10 -1.25 27.87
CA ARG A 288 10.68 -0.42 29.02
C ARG A 288 10.16 0.95 28.56
N ARG A 289 10.84 1.58 27.60
CA ARG A 289 10.47 2.88 27.03
C ARG A 289 9.08 2.80 26.38
N GLU A 290 8.87 1.83 25.49
CA GLU A 290 7.61 1.64 24.77
C GLU A 290 6.45 1.37 25.73
N VAL A 291 6.64 0.47 26.71
CA VAL A 291 5.63 0.24 27.76
C VAL A 291 5.29 1.53 28.50
N PHE A 292 6.30 2.32 28.87
CA PHE A 292 6.08 3.58 29.58
C PHE A 292 5.35 4.61 28.72
N GLU A 293 5.70 4.74 27.44
CA GLU A 293 5.08 5.68 26.51
C GLU A 293 3.61 5.32 26.22
N GLU A 294 3.30 4.03 26.10
CA GLU A 294 1.96 3.55 25.76
C GLU A 294 1.03 3.36 26.97
N THR A 295 1.59 3.10 28.15
CA THR A 295 0.81 2.73 29.34
C THR A 295 1.06 3.59 30.56
N GLY A 296 2.13 4.38 30.57
CA GLY A 296 2.61 5.09 31.75
C GLY A 296 3.19 4.20 32.84
N LEU A 297 3.33 2.88 32.61
CA LEU A 297 3.87 1.95 33.59
C LEU A 297 5.39 1.83 33.47
N ASP A 298 6.05 1.87 34.62
CA ASP A 298 7.39 1.34 34.77
C ASP A 298 7.33 -0.18 34.94
N VAL A 299 8.07 -0.92 34.12
CA VAL A 299 8.16 -2.39 34.22
C VAL A 299 9.60 -2.85 34.39
N ASP A 300 9.78 -3.97 35.10
CA ASP A 300 10.99 -4.76 35.10
C ASP A 300 10.89 -5.92 34.11
N ILE A 301 11.83 -6.00 33.18
CA ILE A 301 11.93 -7.10 32.22
C ILE A 301 12.45 -8.35 32.94
N THR A 302 11.63 -9.40 32.98
CA THR A 302 11.89 -10.62 33.76
C THR A 302 12.33 -11.81 32.92
N GLY A 303 12.14 -11.77 31.60
CA GLY A 303 12.66 -12.79 30.70
C GLY A 303 12.27 -12.59 29.24
N LEU A 304 13.05 -13.19 28.35
CA LEU A 304 12.71 -13.28 26.93
C LEU A 304 11.66 -14.37 26.72
N VAL A 305 10.54 -14.02 26.09
CA VAL A 305 9.51 -14.98 25.67
C VAL A 305 9.91 -15.62 24.35
N GLY A 306 10.29 -14.81 23.36
CA GLY A 306 10.71 -15.30 22.05
C GLY A 306 10.97 -14.20 21.04
N ALA A 307 11.37 -14.60 19.83
CA ALA A 307 11.47 -13.74 18.67
C ALA A 307 10.61 -14.32 17.54
N TYR A 308 9.81 -13.47 16.91
CA TYR A 308 8.77 -13.84 15.95
C TYR A 308 8.94 -13.07 14.65
N SER A 309 8.72 -13.76 13.54
CA SER A 309 8.82 -13.19 12.19
C SER A 309 7.97 -14.02 11.23
N THR A 310 7.38 -13.37 10.22
CA THR A 310 6.62 -14.01 9.15
C THR A 310 7.29 -13.79 7.80
N ALA A 311 7.20 -14.80 6.92
CA ALA A 311 7.68 -14.68 5.56
C ALA A 311 7.00 -13.50 4.84
N GLY A 312 7.79 -12.59 4.29
CA GLY A 312 7.30 -11.40 3.59
C GLY A 312 7.01 -10.20 4.50
N HIS A 313 7.20 -10.30 5.82
CA HIS A 313 7.08 -9.17 6.74
C HIS A 313 8.48 -8.60 7.09
N PRO A 314 8.69 -7.27 7.02
CA PRO A 314 10.00 -6.66 7.24
C PRO A 314 10.38 -6.54 8.73
N VAL A 315 9.40 -6.71 9.63
CA VAL A 315 9.58 -6.55 11.08
C VAL A 315 9.89 -7.90 11.75
N ILE A 316 10.88 -7.90 12.63
CA ILE A 316 11.11 -8.95 13.63
C ILE A 316 10.61 -8.43 14.98
N LEU A 317 9.69 -9.16 15.60
CA LEU A 317 9.16 -8.82 16.92
C LEU A 317 9.87 -9.64 18.00
N VAL A 318 10.53 -8.97 18.94
CA VAL A 318 11.13 -9.58 20.13
C VAL A 318 10.22 -9.35 21.33
N VAL A 319 9.79 -10.43 21.96
CA VAL A 319 8.77 -10.35 23.01
C VAL A 319 9.36 -10.71 24.36
N TYR A 320 9.10 -9.87 25.35
CA TYR A 320 9.55 -10.02 26.72
C TYR A 320 8.38 -10.24 27.69
N ALA A 321 8.67 -10.90 28.80
CA ALA A 321 7.85 -10.88 29.99
C ALA A 321 8.29 -9.69 30.87
N GLY A 322 7.33 -8.94 31.41
CA GLY A 322 7.60 -7.83 32.31
C GLY A 322 6.69 -7.86 33.53
N GLU A 323 7.19 -7.36 34.65
CA GLU A 323 6.41 -7.17 35.88
C GLU A 323 6.32 -5.67 36.18
N PRO A 324 5.14 -5.12 36.53
CA PRO A 324 5.02 -3.72 36.95
C PRO A 324 5.91 -3.43 38.16
N ARG A 325 6.70 -2.36 38.10
CA ARG A 325 7.47 -1.90 39.25
C ARG A 325 6.53 -1.34 40.31
N LEU A 326 6.61 -1.91 41.50
CA LEU A 326 5.92 -1.42 42.68
C LEU A 326 6.74 -0.28 43.29
N GLY A 327 6.13 0.90 43.42
CA GLY A 327 6.69 1.97 44.25
C GLY A 327 6.52 1.65 45.74
N ALA A 328 6.44 2.67 46.59
CA ALA A 328 6.06 2.51 48.00
C ALA A 328 4.57 2.06 48.20
N GLY A 329 3.94 1.50 47.16
CA GLY A 329 2.54 1.11 47.06
C GLY A 329 2.27 0.33 45.76
N ALA A 330 0.99 0.16 45.40
CA ALA A 330 0.60 -0.45 44.13
C ALA A 330 1.11 0.38 42.93
N PRO A 331 1.30 -0.23 41.73
CA PRO A 331 1.64 0.53 40.54
C PRO A 331 0.48 1.48 40.21
N PRO A 332 0.75 2.66 39.63
CA PRO A 332 -0.32 3.55 39.19
C PRO A 332 -1.21 2.85 38.14
N ASP A 333 -2.48 3.25 38.07
CA ASP A 333 -3.37 2.75 37.02
C ASP A 333 -2.82 3.14 35.64
N PRO A 334 -2.71 2.18 34.69
CA PRO A 334 -2.19 2.43 33.37
C PRO A 334 -3.07 3.43 32.61
N ARG A 335 -2.44 4.29 31.82
CA ARG A 335 -3.12 5.31 31.01
C ARG A 335 -2.68 5.18 29.56
N PRO A 336 -3.63 5.15 28.60
CA PRO A 336 -3.30 5.02 27.19
C PRO A 336 -2.46 6.22 26.74
N GLY A 337 -1.33 5.92 26.09
CA GLY A 337 -0.55 6.86 25.30
C GLY A 337 -1.25 7.24 23.97
N PRO A 338 -0.63 8.08 23.15
CA PRO A 338 -1.24 8.61 21.91
C PRO A 338 -1.66 7.54 20.89
N GLU A 339 -1.00 6.38 20.91
CA GLU A 339 -1.20 5.28 19.96
C GLU A 339 -2.27 4.27 20.41
N MET A 340 -2.78 4.43 21.64
CA MET A 340 -3.80 3.56 22.22
C MET A 340 -5.03 4.39 22.62
N SER A 341 -6.21 3.82 22.39
CA SER A 341 -7.49 4.43 22.77
C SER A 341 -7.98 3.95 24.14
N GLU A 342 -7.54 2.77 24.56
CA GLU A 342 -8.00 2.10 25.76
C GLU A 342 -6.92 1.13 26.26
N LEU A 343 -6.82 0.95 27.58
CA LEU A 343 -6.00 -0.07 28.22
C LEU A 343 -6.86 -0.89 29.17
N THR A 344 -6.77 -2.22 29.11
CA THR A 344 -7.48 -3.08 30.07
C THR A 344 -6.81 -4.45 30.18
N ALA A 345 -7.17 -5.18 31.24
CA ALA A 345 -6.71 -6.55 31.45
C ALA A 345 -7.71 -7.56 30.88
N PHE A 346 -7.19 -8.56 30.17
CA PHE A 346 -7.97 -9.71 29.72
C PHE A 346 -7.45 -10.99 30.33
N ALA A 347 -8.37 -11.91 30.63
CA ALA A 347 -7.99 -13.24 31.05
C ALA A 347 -7.28 -13.95 29.89
N VAL A 348 -6.16 -14.62 30.17
CA VAL A 348 -5.31 -15.27 29.16
C VAL A 348 -6.03 -16.37 28.37
N ASP A 349 -7.12 -16.92 28.91
CA ASP A 349 -7.96 -17.93 28.25
C ASP A 349 -9.10 -17.32 27.41
N ARG A 350 -9.28 -16.00 27.47
CA ARG A 350 -10.38 -15.25 26.84
C ARG A 350 -9.90 -13.89 26.36
N LEU A 351 -8.94 -13.89 25.45
CA LEU A 351 -8.46 -12.69 24.79
C LEU A 351 -9.49 -12.13 23.79
N PRO A 352 -9.51 -10.80 23.58
CA PRO A 352 -10.32 -10.16 22.55
C PRO A 352 -9.72 -10.42 21.14
N PRO A 353 -10.34 -9.92 20.06
CA PRO A 353 -9.71 -9.91 18.74
C PRO A 353 -8.37 -9.17 18.78
N MET A 354 -7.30 -9.93 18.54
CA MET A 354 -5.92 -9.46 18.59
C MET A 354 -5.50 -8.89 17.24
N ALA A 355 -4.56 -7.94 17.26
CA ALA A 355 -4.14 -7.20 16.08
C ALA A 355 -3.23 -8.00 15.14
N PHE A 356 -2.52 -9.02 15.64
CA PHE A 356 -1.46 -9.69 14.87
C PHE A 356 -1.52 -11.22 14.95
N ASP A 357 -1.14 -11.88 13.85
CA ASP A 357 -1.20 -13.34 13.67
C ASP A 357 -0.31 -14.15 14.63
N HIS A 358 0.59 -13.49 15.38
CA HIS A 358 1.51 -14.15 16.32
C HIS A 358 1.02 -14.18 17.76
N ASP A 359 -0.06 -13.48 18.08
CA ASP A 359 -0.44 -13.20 19.47
C ASP A 359 -0.80 -14.48 20.26
N ASP A 360 -1.48 -15.45 19.64
CA ASP A 360 -1.79 -16.73 20.27
C ASP A 360 -0.53 -17.52 20.64
N ARG A 361 0.44 -17.58 19.71
CA ARG A 361 1.71 -18.29 19.93
C ARG A 361 2.56 -17.62 21.01
N ILE A 362 2.59 -16.29 21.00
CA ILE A 362 3.29 -15.48 22.01
C ILE A 362 2.76 -15.81 23.41
N LEU A 363 1.44 -15.89 23.55
CA LEU A 363 0.81 -16.19 24.82
C LEU A 363 1.14 -17.61 25.31
N ASP A 364 1.09 -18.61 24.43
CA ASP A 364 1.47 -19.99 24.76
C ASP A 364 2.93 -20.08 25.24
N ASP A 365 3.85 -19.43 24.53
CA ASP A 365 5.27 -19.39 24.88
C ASP A 365 5.49 -18.70 26.24
N TRP A 366 4.74 -17.64 26.53
CA TRP A 366 4.78 -16.93 27.81
C TRP A 366 4.23 -17.80 28.96
N LEU A 367 3.10 -18.48 28.76
CA LEU A 367 2.55 -19.42 29.76
C LEU A 367 3.49 -20.61 30.01
N ALA A 368 4.19 -21.08 28.99
CA ALA A 368 5.23 -22.09 29.14
C ALA A 368 6.43 -21.55 29.95
N LEU A 369 6.86 -20.31 29.68
CA LEU A 369 7.92 -19.65 30.43
C LEU A 369 7.59 -19.52 31.92
N ARG A 370 6.38 -19.03 32.25
CA ARG A 370 5.94 -18.90 33.66
C ARG A 370 5.88 -20.23 34.38
N ARG A 371 5.42 -21.30 33.71
CA ARG A 371 5.42 -22.67 34.26
C ARG A 371 6.84 -23.14 34.59
N ARG A 372 7.83 -22.88 33.73
CA ARG A 372 9.24 -23.23 33.99
C ARG A 372 9.81 -22.46 35.18
N GLN A 373 9.51 -21.17 35.28
CA GLN A 373 9.97 -20.33 36.40
C GLN A 373 9.36 -20.75 37.74
N ALA A 374 8.10 -21.18 37.75
CA ALA A 374 7.43 -21.66 38.97
C ALA A 374 7.96 -23.01 39.50
N VAL A 375 8.58 -23.84 38.65
CA VAL A 375 9.11 -25.16 39.03
C VAL A 375 10.59 -25.09 39.44
N GLY A 376 11.31 -24.04 39.04
CA GLY A 376 12.74 -23.86 39.31
C GLY A 376 13.09 -22.87 40.43
N GLY A 377 12.10 -22.34 41.15
CA GLY A 377 12.25 -21.36 42.23
C GLY A 377 12.27 -21.96 43.63
#